data_AF-A0AAW7QM94-F1
#
_entry.id   AF-A0AAW7QM94-F1
#
_cell.length_a   1.000
_cell.length_b   1.000
_cell.length_c   1.000
_cell.angle_alpha   90.00
_cell.angle_beta   90.00
_cell.angle_gamma   90.00
#
_symmetry.space_group_name_H-M   'P 1'
#
loop_
_entity.id
_entity.type
_entity.pdbx_description
1 polymer ?
#
loop_
_entity_poly.entity_id
_entity_poly.type
_entity_poly.pdbx_seq_one_letter_code
_entity_poly.pdbx_strand_id
1 'polypeptide(L)'
;MSFVTSLKILFEYFLSVFIWSFLNPFGLVQTLRQTVGQYIAISRSVVKGVMYDDTVTFVLPFEGTWKVANGGIRKQTSHSWDIVGQRYAYDFVVVDDAGKTYRGSSNRPENHLAFGKPILAASDGIVVDVRNDIKDYHRAGMGWVDIKTPDIRGNYVVIRHDSGRYTLYAHLKAGSITVKKAKLLSRDRK
;
A
#
# COMPACT_ATOMS: atom_id res chain seq x y z
N MET A 1 16.79 -15.13 10.54
CA MET A 1 17.53 -14.18 9.68
C MET A 1 18.62 -13.54 10.52
N SER A 2 19.85 -13.39 10.02
CA SER A 2 20.93 -12.81 10.83
C SER A 2 20.81 -11.28 10.87
N PHE A 3 21.33 -10.65 11.94
CA PHE A 3 21.38 -9.19 12.09
C PHE A 3 22.03 -8.49 10.88
N VAL A 4 23.13 -9.07 10.38
CA VAL A 4 23.86 -8.57 9.21
C VAL A 4 22.98 -8.58 7.95
N THR A 5 22.19 -9.65 7.75
CA THR A 5 21.27 -9.71 6.61
C THR A 5 20.15 -8.67 6.73
N SER A 6 19.58 -8.48 7.92
CA SER A 6 18.56 -7.46 8.15
C SER A 6 19.07 -6.04 7.91
N LEU A 7 20.28 -5.73 8.38
CA LEU A 7 20.89 -4.41 8.17
C LEU A 7 21.19 -4.15 6.68
N LYS A 8 21.69 -5.17 5.97
CA LYS A 8 21.92 -5.08 4.52
C LYS A 8 20.64 -4.78 3.75
N ILE A 9 19.54 -5.48 4.05
CA ILE A 9 18.24 -5.25 3.41
C ILE A 9 17.74 -3.84 3.69
N LEU A 10 17.87 -3.37 4.92
CA LEU A 10 17.46 -2.02 5.30
C LEU A 10 18.27 -0.96 4.52
N PHE A 11 19.58 -1.13 4.42
CA PHE A 11 20.44 -0.26 3.64
C PHE A 11 20.07 -0.26 2.14
N GLU A 12 19.89 -1.44 1.55
CA GLU A 12 19.48 -1.60 0.15
C GLU A 12 18.11 -0.94 -0.13
N TYR A 13 17.17 -1.05 0.81
CA TYR A 13 15.89 -0.36 0.74
C TYR A 13 16.06 1.16 0.69
N PHE A 14 16.72 1.75 1.68
CA PHE A 14 16.89 3.21 1.71
C PHE A 14 17.71 3.73 0.51
N LEU A 15 18.74 2.99 0.08
CA LEU A 15 19.52 3.35 -1.09
C LEU A 15 18.67 3.33 -2.37
N SER A 16 17.87 2.29 -2.59
CA SER A 16 17.01 2.20 -3.76
C SER A 16 15.90 3.24 -3.77
N VAL A 17 15.30 3.55 -2.61
CA VAL A 17 14.34 4.66 -2.46
C VAL A 17 15.01 5.99 -2.76
N PHE A 18 16.21 6.26 -2.24
CA PHE A 18 16.95 7.47 -2.54
C PHE A 18 17.21 7.61 -4.04
N ILE A 19 17.75 6.57 -4.69
CA ILE A 19 18.00 6.56 -6.13
C ILE A 19 16.70 6.87 -6.90
N TRP A 20 15.61 6.20 -6.55
CA TRP A 20 14.32 6.42 -7.21
C TRP A 20 13.80 7.85 -6.98
N SER A 21 13.82 8.36 -5.76
CA SER A 21 13.28 9.69 -5.43
C SER A 21 14.03 10.85 -6.08
N PHE A 22 15.32 10.69 -6.39
CA PHE A 22 16.14 11.78 -6.94
C PHE A 22 16.51 11.60 -8.41
N LEU A 23 16.66 10.37 -8.89
CA LEU A 23 17.12 10.09 -10.27
C LEU A 23 15.99 9.67 -11.20
N ASN A 24 14.82 9.29 -10.69
CA ASN A 24 13.63 9.06 -11.51
C ASN A 24 12.73 10.31 -11.49
N PRO A 25 12.40 10.92 -12.64
CA PRO A 25 11.58 12.12 -12.67
C PRO A 25 10.18 11.90 -12.07
N PHE A 26 9.59 10.72 -12.25
CA PHE A 26 8.32 10.38 -11.62
C PHE A 26 8.47 10.26 -10.09
N GLY A 27 9.57 9.65 -9.64
CA GLY A 27 9.90 9.53 -8.22
C GLY A 27 10.10 10.87 -7.54
N LEU A 28 10.79 11.80 -8.21
CA LEU A 28 10.98 13.17 -7.73
C LEU A 28 9.65 13.91 -7.60
N VAL A 29 8.81 13.90 -8.65
CA VAL A 29 7.49 14.53 -8.61
C VAL A 29 6.62 13.90 -7.52
N GLN A 30 6.61 12.58 -7.39
CA GLN A 30 5.83 11.89 -6.39
C GLN A 30 6.32 12.21 -4.96
N THR A 31 7.64 12.31 -4.75
CA THR A 31 8.23 12.71 -3.47
C THR A 31 7.81 14.13 -3.10
N LEU A 32 7.89 15.08 -4.04
CA LEU A 32 7.44 16.46 -3.81
C LEU A 32 5.95 16.53 -3.45
N ARG A 33 5.09 15.80 -4.19
CA ARG A 33 3.65 15.75 -3.92
C ARG A 33 3.34 15.15 -2.55
N GLN A 34 4.04 14.09 -2.16
CA GLN A 34 3.87 13.48 -0.84
C GLN A 34 4.31 14.42 0.28
N THR A 35 5.46 15.08 0.14
CA THR A 35 5.96 16.06 1.12
C THR A 35 4.99 17.22 1.29
N VAL A 36 4.53 17.83 0.19
CA VAL A 36 3.54 18.92 0.24
C VAL A 36 2.23 18.45 0.87
N GLY A 37 1.72 17.29 0.47
CA GLY A 37 0.49 16.71 1.03
C GLY A 37 0.60 16.41 2.53
N GLN A 38 1.74 15.90 2.97
CA GLN A 38 2.04 15.66 4.38
C GLN A 38 2.03 16.96 5.18
N TYR A 39 2.69 18.02 4.71
CA TYR A 39 2.65 19.32 5.39
C TYR A 39 1.23 19.88 5.47
N ILE A 40 0.46 19.84 4.37
CA ILE A 40 -0.95 20.26 4.37
C ILE A 40 -1.77 19.46 5.40
N ALA A 41 -1.56 18.14 5.48
CA ALA A 41 -2.25 17.27 6.42
C ALA A 41 -1.87 17.60 7.87
N ILE A 42 -0.59 17.83 8.16
CA ILE A 42 -0.11 18.28 9.47
C ILE A 42 -0.75 19.62 9.82
N SER A 43 -0.70 20.62 8.94
CA SER A 43 -1.32 21.93 9.18
C SER A 43 -2.80 21.82 9.53
N ARG A 44 -3.55 20.99 8.79
CA ARG A 44 -4.97 20.73 9.07
C ARG A 44 -5.18 20.06 10.42
N SER A 45 -4.34 19.08 10.79
CA SER A 45 -4.43 18.38 12.07
C SER A 45 -4.14 19.30 13.26
N VAL A 46 -3.23 20.26 13.12
CA VAL A 46 -2.94 21.27 14.15
C VAL A 46 -4.11 22.25 14.30
N VAL A 47 -4.73 22.67 13.19
CA VAL A 47 -5.83 23.66 13.22
C VAL A 47 -7.17 23.07 13.65
N LYS A 48 -7.54 21.88 13.16
CA LYS A 48 -8.87 21.28 13.39
C LYS A 48 -8.88 20.15 14.42
N GLY A 49 -7.71 19.73 14.91
CA GLY A 49 -7.56 18.47 15.64
C GLY A 49 -7.75 17.24 14.75
N VAL A 50 -7.52 16.05 15.30
CA VAL A 50 -7.83 14.79 14.63
C VAL A 50 -9.22 14.34 15.08
N MET A 51 -10.22 14.61 14.25
CA MET A 51 -11.59 14.11 14.47
C MET A 51 -11.70 12.69 13.91
N TYR A 52 -11.87 11.71 14.80
CA TYR A 52 -12.28 10.37 14.42
C TYR A 52 -13.81 10.38 14.31
N ASP A 53 -14.29 10.18 13.09
CA ASP A 53 -15.71 10.09 12.80
C ASP A 53 -15.96 8.76 12.07
N ASP A 54 -16.74 7.90 12.72
CA ASP A 54 -17.03 6.51 12.36
C ASP A 54 -18.28 6.40 11.48
N THR A 55 -18.46 7.36 10.58
CA THR A 55 -19.62 7.38 9.68
C THR A 55 -19.54 6.33 8.56
N VAL A 56 -18.37 5.73 8.32
CA VAL A 56 -18.18 4.70 7.29
C VAL A 56 -17.68 3.41 7.92
N THR A 57 -18.47 2.34 7.80
CA THR A 57 -18.03 0.99 8.17
C THR A 57 -17.15 0.43 7.06
N PHE A 58 -15.93 0.04 7.45
CA PHE A 58 -15.02 -0.72 6.62
C PHE A 58 -14.95 -2.15 7.10
N VAL A 59 -14.81 -3.05 6.14
CA VAL A 59 -14.55 -4.47 6.39
C VAL A 59 -13.24 -4.86 5.71
N LEU A 60 -12.73 -6.06 6.03
CA LEU A 60 -11.50 -6.53 5.41
C LEU A 60 -11.67 -6.68 3.89
N PRO A 61 -10.70 -6.20 3.09
CA PRO A 61 -10.81 -6.16 1.63
C PRO A 61 -10.40 -7.48 0.97
N PHE A 62 -10.68 -8.61 1.63
CA PHE A 62 -10.34 -9.94 1.14
C PHE A 62 -11.19 -10.98 1.84
N GLU A 63 -11.27 -12.16 1.22
CA GLU A 63 -11.82 -13.36 1.85
C GLU A 63 -10.70 -14.20 2.48
N GLY A 64 -11.06 -15.02 3.47
CA GLY A 64 -10.13 -15.89 4.19
C GLY A 64 -9.26 -15.16 5.21
N THR A 65 -8.20 -15.83 5.66
CA THR A 65 -7.34 -15.36 6.75
C THR A 65 -6.05 -14.78 6.21
N TRP A 66 -5.78 -13.52 6.59
CA TRP A 66 -4.53 -12.83 6.30
C TRP A 66 -3.93 -12.31 7.60
N LYS A 67 -2.61 -12.32 7.68
CA LYS A 67 -1.86 -11.74 8.79
C LYS A 67 -1.70 -10.23 8.56
N VAL A 68 -1.91 -9.45 9.62
CA VAL A 68 -1.49 -8.04 9.67
C VAL A 68 0.01 -8.03 9.95
N ALA A 69 0.83 -7.70 8.94
CA ALA A 69 2.27 -7.56 9.09
C ALA A 69 2.62 -6.24 9.78
N ASN A 70 1.97 -5.16 9.35
CA ASN A 70 2.00 -3.85 9.98
C ASN A 70 0.60 -3.24 9.94
N GLY A 71 0.28 -2.36 10.88
CA GLY A 71 -0.95 -1.59 10.92
C GLY A 71 -1.73 -1.75 12.23
N GLY A 72 -2.79 -0.98 12.36
CA GLY A 72 -3.60 -0.89 13.58
C GLY A 72 -3.79 0.56 14.03
N ILE A 73 -4.50 0.73 15.14
CA ILE A 73 -4.83 2.06 15.70
C ILE A 73 -3.78 2.59 16.67
N ARG A 74 -2.69 1.85 16.89
CA ARG A 74 -1.65 2.19 17.88
C ARG A 74 -0.30 2.42 17.20
N LYS A 75 0.50 3.35 17.75
CA LYS A 75 1.84 3.69 17.24
C LYS A 75 2.75 2.47 17.13
N GLN A 76 2.67 1.57 18.11
CA GLN A 76 3.53 0.39 18.21
C GLN A 76 3.32 -0.62 17.09
N THR A 77 2.15 -0.61 16.43
CA THR A 77 1.84 -1.57 15.36
C THR A 77 2.01 -0.96 13.97
N SER A 78 2.23 0.35 13.87
CA SER A 78 2.42 1.07 12.61
C SER A 78 3.91 1.25 12.32
N HIS A 79 4.32 1.04 11.07
CA HIS A 79 5.69 1.31 10.62
C HIS A 79 5.86 2.73 10.05
N SER A 80 4.76 3.49 9.90
CA SER A 80 4.72 4.81 9.26
C SER A 80 3.89 5.82 10.06
N TRP A 81 3.89 5.73 11.39
CA TRP A 81 3.01 6.51 12.27
C TRP A 81 3.11 8.03 12.06
N ASP A 82 4.31 8.53 11.80
CA ASP A 82 4.58 9.96 11.66
C ASP A 82 4.24 10.49 10.25
N ILE A 83 3.92 9.60 9.30
CA ILE A 83 3.36 9.94 7.99
C ILE A 83 1.83 9.92 8.12
N VAL A 84 1.18 11.08 8.10
CA VAL A 84 -0.25 11.24 8.46
C VAL A 84 -1.14 10.37 7.57
N GLY A 85 -0.87 10.32 6.27
CA GLY A 85 -1.62 9.50 5.31
C GLY A 85 -1.41 7.99 5.44
N GLN A 86 -0.36 7.55 6.14
CA GLN A 86 -0.03 6.12 6.33
C GLN A 86 -0.17 5.67 7.79
N ARG A 87 -0.48 6.57 8.72
CA ARG A 87 -0.53 6.29 10.16
C ARG A 87 -1.33 5.04 10.51
N TYR A 88 -2.48 4.88 9.86
CA TYR A 88 -3.42 3.77 10.05
C TYR A 88 -3.48 2.82 8.84
N ALA A 89 -2.44 2.81 8.00
CA ALA A 89 -2.35 1.87 6.90
C ALA A 89 -2.12 0.45 7.43
N TYR A 90 -2.59 -0.53 6.67
CA TYR A 90 -2.43 -1.96 6.97
C TYR A 90 -1.66 -2.65 5.85
N ASP A 91 -0.65 -3.41 6.23
CA ASP A 91 0.06 -4.33 5.34
C ASP A 91 -0.46 -5.74 5.63
N PHE A 92 -1.25 -6.27 4.70
CA PHE A 92 -1.78 -7.63 4.80
C PHE A 92 -0.90 -8.61 4.02
N VAL A 93 -0.58 -9.74 4.65
CA VAL A 93 0.14 -10.84 4.02
C VAL A 93 -0.56 -12.17 4.26
N VAL A 94 -0.46 -13.09 3.31
CA VAL A 94 -0.86 -14.49 3.51
C VAL A 94 0.35 -15.26 4.02
N VAL A 95 0.15 -16.11 5.02
CA VAL A 95 1.18 -16.99 5.57
C VAL A 95 0.75 -18.45 5.48
N ASP A 96 1.71 -19.36 5.34
CA ASP A 96 1.49 -20.79 5.56
C ASP A 96 1.56 -21.16 7.05
N ASP A 97 1.38 -22.45 7.35
CA ASP A 97 1.39 -22.97 8.74
C ASP A 97 2.74 -22.77 9.44
N ALA A 98 3.83 -22.58 8.69
CA ALA A 98 5.15 -22.26 9.21
C ALA A 98 5.37 -20.74 9.36
N GLY A 99 4.36 -19.91 9.08
CA GLY A 99 4.42 -18.46 9.16
C GLY A 99 5.14 -17.80 7.98
N LYS A 100 5.43 -18.53 6.90
CA LYS A 100 6.15 -18.03 5.72
C LYS A 100 5.20 -17.40 4.73
N THR A 101 5.59 -16.27 4.14
CA THR A 101 4.75 -15.53 3.17
C THR A 101 4.92 -15.96 1.72
N TYR A 102 5.82 -16.91 1.44
CA TYR A 102 6.17 -17.33 0.08
C TYR A 102 6.60 -18.80 0.01
N ARG A 103 6.46 -19.44 -1.16
CA ARG A 103 6.97 -20.79 -1.44
C ARG A 103 8.17 -20.73 -2.39
N GLY A 104 9.15 -21.60 -2.20
CA GLY A 104 10.41 -21.50 -2.94
C GLY A 104 11.20 -20.24 -2.57
N SER A 105 11.63 -19.46 -3.56
CA SER A 105 12.43 -18.25 -3.40
C SER A 105 11.58 -17.01 -3.14
N SER A 106 11.99 -16.12 -2.24
CA SER A 106 11.27 -14.86 -1.98
C SER A 106 11.39 -13.84 -3.11
N ASN A 107 12.37 -14.01 -3.98
CA ASN A 107 12.81 -13.02 -4.97
C ASN A 107 11.93 -12.93 -6.23
N ARG A 108 10.73 -13.49 -6.22
CA ARG A 108 9.78 -13.45 -7.34
C ARG A 108 8.37 -13.22 -6.80
N PRO A 109 7.58 -12.32 -7.42
CA PRO A 109 6.23 -12.03 -6.93
C PRO A 109 5.33 -13.27 -6.94
N GLU A 110 5.42 -14.14 -7.95
CA GLU A 110 4.58 -15.34 -8.10
C GLU A 110 4.75 -16.36 -6.97
N ASN A 111 5.87 -16.27 -6.25
CA ASN A 111 6.15 -17.14 -5.12
C ASN A 111 5.47 -16.67 -3.83
N HIS A 112 5.03 -15.42 -3.74
CA HIS A 112 4.34 -14.89 -2.56
C HIS A 112 2.90 -15.36 -2.52
N LEU A 113 2.47 -15.86 -1.36
CA LEU A 113 1.15 -16.47 -1.17
C LEU A 113 -0.01 -15.48 -1.37
N ALA A 114 0.24 -14.19 -1.14
CA ALA A 114 -0.73 -13.11 -1.35
C ALA A 114 -0.86 -12.69 -2.82
N PHE A 115 0.15 -12.97 -3.65
CA PHE A 115 0.22 -12.43 -5.01
C PHE A 115 -0.93 -12.93 -5.88
N GLY A 116 -1.64 -11.99 -6.51
CA GLY A 116 -2.77 -12.28 -7.38
C GLY A 116 -4.03 -12.79 -6.67
N LYS A 117 -4.08 -12.79 -5.33
CA LYS A 117 -5.33 -13.11 -4.62
C LYS A 117 -6.39 -12.00 -4.84
N PRO A 118 -7.68 -12.37 -4.88
CA PRO A 118 -8.75 -11.38 -5.02
C PRO A 118 -8.75 -10.37 -3.88
N ILE A 119 -8.84 -9.09 -4.25
CA ILE A 119 -9.04 -7.96 -3.34
C ILE A 119 -10.41 -7.35 -3.62
N LEU A 120 -11.17 -7.12 -2.56
CA LEU A 120 -12.52 -6.58 -2.59
C LEU A 120 -12.53 -5.14 -2.08
N ALA A 121 -13.55 -4.38 -2.46
CA ALA A 121 -13.77 -3.07 -1.84
C ALA A 121 -14.10 -3.23 -0.35
N ALA A 122 -13.41 -2.47 0.50
CA ALA A 122 -13.65 -2.45 1.94
C ALA A 122 -14.98 -1.77 2.32
N SER A 123 -15.54 -0.95 1.42
CA SER A 123 -16.84 -0.29 1.58
C SER A 123 -17.33 0.24 0.22
N ASP A 124 -18.60 0.62 0.16
CA ASP A 124 -19.23 1.22 -1.02
C ASP A 124 -18.60 2.56 -1.37
N GLY A 125 -18.54 2.91 -2.65
CA GLY A 125 -17.96 4.18 -3.06
C GLY A 125 -17.70 4.31 -4.55
N ILE A 126 -16.95 5.35 -4.92
CA ILE A 126 -16.64 5.68 -6.31
C ILE A 126 -15.14 5.54 -6.53
N VAL A 127 -14.75 4.79 -7.56
CA VAL A 127 -13.34 4.74 -7.97
C VAL A 127 -12.93 6.11 -8.51
N VAL A 128 -12.05 6.81 -7.80
CA VAL A 128 -11.59 8.15 -8.18
C VAL A 128 -10.22 8.13 -8.87
N ASP A 129 -9.43 7.08 -8.66
CA ASP A 129 -8.14 6.90 -9.33
C ASP A 129 -7.79 5.42 -9.47
N VAL A 130 -7.09 5.06 -10.55
CA VAL A 130 -6.70 3.68 -10.85
C VAL A 130 -5.47 3.62 -11.76
N ARG A 131 -4.56 2.70 -11.47
CA ARG A 131 -3.40 2.36 -12.31
C ARG A 131 -3.27 0.84 -12.37
N ASN A 132 -3.20 0.25 -13.56
CA ASN A 132 -3.24 -1.22 -13.77
C ASN A 132 -2.20 -1.75 -14.77
N ASP A 133 -1.27 -0.89 -15.21
CA ASP A 133 -0.31 -1.12 -16.29
C ASP A 133 1.15 -1.05 -15.83
N ILE A 134 1.41 -0.93 -14.52
CA ILE A 134 2.76 -1.01 -13.97
C ILE A 134 3.13 -2.49 -13.86
N LYS A 135 4.24 -2.88 -14.50
CA LYS A 135 4.72 -4.27 -14.48
C LYS A 135 5.07 -4.71 -13.06
N ASP A 136 4.74 -5.95 -12.72
CA ASP A 136 5.11 -6.55 -11.43
C ASP A 136 6.63 -6.64 -11.31
N TYR A 137 7.17 -6.23 -10.16
CA TYR A 137 8.61 -6.18 -9.96
C TYR A 137 9.19 -7.58 -9.73
N HIS A 138 10.02 -8.03 -10.67
CA HIS A 138 10.62 -9.36 -10.69
C HIS A 138 11.59 -9.68 -9.53
N ARG A 139 11.89 -8.72 -8.63
CA ARG A 139 12.76 -8.90 -7.44
C ARG A 139 12.01 -8.60 -6.13
N ALA A 140 10.73 -8.94 -6.07
CA ALA A 140 9.93 -8.84 -4.84
C ALA A 140 10.66 -9.45 -3.63
N GLY A 141 10.42 -8.95 -2.41
CA GLY A 141 10.97 -9.55 -1.19
C GLY A 141 12.48 -9.39 -0.96
N MET A 142 13.20 -8.66 -1.83
CA MET A 142 14.64 -8.38 -1.66
C MET A 142 14.91 -7.06 -0.90
N GLY A 143 13.86 -6.30 -0.55
CA GLY A 143 14.02 -4.97 0.02
C GLY A 143 14.51 -3.91 -0.96
N TRP A 144 14.67 -4.24 -2.24
CA TRP A 144 15.07 -3.27 -3.27
C TRP A 144 13.82 -2.77 -4.01
N VAL A 145 13.66 -1.44 -4.09
CA VAL A 145 12.59 -0.81 -4.87
C VAL A 145 12.95 -0.78 -6.36
N ASP A 146 11.96 -0.98 -7.23
CA ASP A 146 12.17 -0.77 -8.67
C ASP A 146 12.46 0.71 -8.97
N ILE A 147 13.73 1.04 -9.17
CA ILE A 147 14.16 2.41 -9.48
C ILE A 147 13.57 2.97 -10.78
N LYS A 148 12.99 2.12 -11.63
CA LYS A 148 12.32 2.52 -12.88
C LYS A 148 10.81 2.65 -12.74
N THR A 149 10.21 2.27 -11.60
CA THR A 149 8.75 2.38 -11.45
C THR A 149 8.31 3.83 -11.61
N PRO A 150 7.24 4.11 -12.37
CA PRO A 150 6.67 5.46 -12.43
C PRO A 150 5.85 5.80 -11.18
N ASP A 151 5.50 4.81 -10.35
CA ASP A 151 4.75 5.01 -9.11
C ASP A 151 5.12 3.96 -8.07
N ILE A 152 5.52 4.39 -6.87
CA ILE A 152 5.92 3.48 -5.78
C ILE A 152 4.76 2.62 -5.26
N ARG A 153 3.51 3.07 -5.46
CA ARG A 153 2.31 2.31 -5.08
C ARG A 153 2.12 1.06 -5.95
N GLY A 154 2.81 0.96 -7.10
CA GLY A 154 2.55 -0.08 -8.10
C GLY A 154 1.18 0.09 -8.74
N ASN A 155 0.50 -1.01 -9.09
CA ASN A 155 -0.90 -0.92 -9.49
C ASN A 155 -1.78 -0.68 -8.28
N TYR A 156 -2.75 0.22 -8.42
CA TYR A 156 -3.58 0.65 -7.30
C TYR A 156 -4.99 1.04 -7.71
N VAL A 157 -5.87 1.08 -6.72
CA VAL A 157 -7.22 1.65 -6.79
C VAL A 157 -7.40 2.63 -5.63
N VAL A 158 -7.93 3.81 -5.91
CA VAL A 158 -8.41 4.75 -4.89
C VAL A 158 -9.92 4.85 -4.99
N ILE A 159 -10.61 4.54 -3.89
CA ILE A 159 -12.06 4.66 -3.77
C ILE A 159 -12.37 5.81 -2.82
N ARG A 160 -13.25 6.71 -3.25
CA ARG A 160 -13.87 7.72 -2.40
C ARG A 160 -15.18 7.17 -1.83
N HIS A 161 -15.31 7.24 -0.52
CA HIS A 161 -16.50 6.86 0.23
C HIS A 161 -17.21 8.11 0.76
N ASP A 162 -18.28 7.92 1.51
CA ASP A 162 -19.00 9.00 2.18
C ASP A 162 -18.11 9.74 3.21
N SER A 163 -18.57 10.91 3.65
CA SER A 163 -17.89 11.75 4.65
C SER A 163 -16.43 12.10 4.30
N GLY A 164 -16.08 12.10 3.01
CA GLY A 164 -14.73 12.43 2.53
C GLY A 164 -13.67 11.39 2.91
N ARG A 165 -14.07 10.14 3.17
CA ARG A 165 -13.13 9.03 3.41
C ARG A 165 -12.63 8.43 2.10
N TYR A 166 -11.41 7.92 2.12
CA TYR A 166 -10.77 7.29 0.97
C TYR A 166 -10.09 6.00 1.40
N THR A 167 -10.14 4.98 0.55
CA THR A 167 -9.29 3.80 0.66
C THR A 167 -8.34 3.74 -0.52
N LEU A 168 -7.07 3.38 -0.25
CA LEU A 168 -6.06 3.09 -1.24
C LEU A 168 -5.71 1.61 -1.13
N TYR A 169 -5.86 0.88 -2.23
CA TYR A 169 -5.38 -0.48 -2.39
C TYR A 169 -4.14 -0.41 -3.27
N ALA A 170 -2.97 -0.75 -2.75
CA ALA A 170 -1.70 -0.64 -3.45
C ALA A 170 -1.08 -2.03 -3.70
N HIS A 171 -0.02 -2.06 -4.51
CA HIS A 171 0.76 -3.27 -4.83
C HIS A 171 -0.08 -4.41 -5.44
N LEU A 172 -1.11 -4.04 -6.22
CA LEU A 172 -1.94 -5.00 -6.94
C LEU A 172 -1.19 -5.59 -8.14
N LYS A 173 -1.57 -6.81 -8.52
CA LYS A 173 -0.98 -7.51 -9.68
C LYS A 173 -1.26 -6.74 -10.98
N ALA A 174 -0.26 -6.65 -11.85
CA ALA A 174 -0.41 -6.02 -13.16
C ALA A 174 -1.54 -6.65 -13.97
N GLY A 175 -2.40 -5.80 -14.56
CA GLY A 175 -3.52 -6.22 -15.39
C GLY A 175 -4.69 -6.88 -14.63
N SER A 176 -4.65 -7.02 -13.30
CA SER A 176 -5.69 -7.73 -12.55
C SER A 176 -6.87 -6.86 -12.12
N ILE A 177 -6.76 -5.53 -12.18
CA ILE A 177 -7.82 -4.62 -11.71
C ILE A 177 -8.98 -4.61 -12.71
N THR A 178 -10.18 -4.99 -12.25
CA THR A 178 -11.41 -5.10 -13.06
C THR A 178 -12.29 -3.84 -13.04
N VAL A 179 -11.95 -2.86 -12.21
CA VAL A 179 -12.70 -1.61 -12.05
C VAL A 179 -12.06 -0.46 -12.85
N LYS A 180 -12.89 0.49 -13.26
CA LYS A 180 -12.46 1.70 -14.00
C LYS A 180 -12.78 2.95 -13.18
N LYS A 181 -12.08 4.04 -13.45
CA LYS A 181 -12.39 5.36 -12.87
C LYS A 181 -13.86 5.74 -13.12
N ALA A 182 -14.46 6.43 -12.16
CA ALA A 182 -15.88 6.80 -12.10
C ALA A 182 -16.87 5.62 -11.98
N LYS A 183 -16.40 4.37 -11.85
CA LYS A 183 -17.27 3.23 -11.52
C LYS A 183 -17.79 3.38 -10.08
N LEU A 184 -19.11 3.33 -9.92
CA LEU A 184 -19.76 3.15 -8.64
C LEU A 184 -19.58 1.68 -8.22
N LEU A 185 -19.11 1.48 -7.00
CA LEU A 185 -18.91 0.18 -6.39
C LEU A 185 -19.89 0.02 -5.24
N SER A 186 -20.64 -1.08 -5.30
CA SER A 186 -21.35 -1.63 -4.16
C SER A 186 -20.61 -2.92 -3.80
N ARG A 187 -20.17 -3.01 -2.55
CA ARG A 187 -19.43 -4.17 -2.02
C ARG A 187 -20.17 -5.48 -2.28
N ASP A 188 -21.49 -5.46 -2.20
CA ASP A 188 -22.34 -6.65 -2.38
C ASP A 188 -22.34 -7.18 -3.82
N ARG A 189 -21.75 -6.43 -4.77
CA ARG A 189 -21.55 -6.84 -6.17
C ARG A 189 -20.06 -7.09 -6.40
N LYS A 190 -19.67 -8.36 -6.36
CA LYS A 190 -18.30 -8.84 -6.64
C LYS A 190 -17.78 -8.36 -8.01
#